data_AF-A0A200Q0A7-F1
#
_entry.id   AF-A0A200Q0A7-F1
#
_cell.length_a   1.000
_cell.length_b   1.000
_cell.length_c   1.000
_cell.angle_alpha   90.00
_cell.angle_beta   90.00
_cell.angle_gamma   90.00
#
_symmetry.space_group_name_H-M   'P 1'
#
loop_
_entity.id
_entity.type
_entity.pdbx_description
1 polymer ?
#
loop_
_entity_poly.entity_id
_entity_poly.type
_entity_poly.pdbx_seq_one_letter_code
_entity_poly.pdbx_strand_id
1 'polypeptide(L)'
;MTSVCPFAKAARPDDACPRKSSENNKQNETEHEAKIKNESDDSASISPKCPFGYDSTSFKLGPFSCVICQALLFESSKCVPCAHKYCKACISRFKDCPLCGADIETIEPDKDLQDVVDRFIEGHARIRRPQVNSDLKEVGAENKTVTYGDVSLERGAFLVQQAMRAFRAQNILSAKSRLSLCAEDIREQLERLGNTSELCSQLGAVLGMLGDCCRAVGEASAAITYFEESVEFLSKLPTDDLEVTHTLSVSLNKIGDLKYYDGDLQAARSYYSRSLDVRRNAIKDRSDSPSQTIDVAVSLAKVADVDRNLGQEDVANDGFQEAIKCLESLTLNSNESGLEQKRISVLEYLRSQLTSDQPAAPS
;
A
#
# COMPACT_ATOMS: atom_id res chain seq x y z
N MET A 1 -33.65 2.83 -2.91
CA MET A 1 -32.35 2.70 -2.21
C MET A 1 -31.28 2.91 -3.26
N THR A 2 -30.42 3.93 -3.11
CA THR A 2 -29.32 4.17 -4.05
C THR A 2 -28.31 3.03 -3.95
N SER A 3 -28.00 2.40 -5.08
CA SER A 3 -27.01 1.32 -5.15
C SER A 3 -25.62 1.88 -4.86
N VAL A 4 -25.04 1.52 -3.71
CA VAL A 4 -23.67 1.95 -3.36
C VAL A 4 -22.69 1.36 -4.38
N CYS A 5 -21.95 2.24 -5.04
CA CYS A 5 -20.94 1.90 -6.05
C CYS A 5 -19.89 0.93 -5.49
N PRO A 6 -19.69 -0.27 -6.08
CA PRO A 6 -18.76 -1.29 -5.57
C PRO A 6 -17.28 -0.91 -5.78
N PHE A 7 -16.99 0.12 -6.58
CA PHE A 7 -15.63 0.62 -6.81
C PHE A 7 -15.07 1.38 -5.61
N ALA A 8 -15.94 1.86 -4.71
CA ALA A 8 -15.53 2.37 -3.42
C ALA A 8 -15.20 1.19 -2.48
N LYS A 9 -13.89 0.89 -2.32
CA LYS A 9 -13.39 0.37 -1.03
C LYS A 9 -13.47 1.46 0.04
N ALA A 10 -14.70 1.89 0.33
CA ALA A 10 -15.01 2.51 1.60
C ALA A 10 -14.69 1.47 2.68
N ALA A 11 -13.88 1.85 3.66
CA ALA A 11 -13.71 1.03 4.85
C ALA A 11 -15.06 1.03 5.58
N ARG A 12 -15.80 -0.08 5.49
CA ARG A 12 -16.96 -0.28 6.36
C ARG A 12 -16.42 -0.44 7.79
N PRO A 13 -16.86 0.38 8.75
CA PRO A 13 -16.69 0.05 10.16
C PRO A 13 -17.56 -1.17 10.48
N ASP A 14 -17.21 -1.84 11.56
CA ASP A 14 -17.94 -2.95 12.19
C ASP A 14 -18.06 -4.24 11.36
N ASP A 15 -17.16 -5.17 11.64
CA ASP A 15 -17.58 -6.55 11.88
C ASP A 15 -16.84 -7.09 13.13
N ALA A 16 -17.60 -7.64 14.07
CA ALA A 16 -17.12 -8.00 15.40
C ALA A 16 -16.42 -9.38 15.39
N CYS A 17 -15.30 -9.49 16.11
CA CYS A 17 -14.57 -10.74 16.26
C CYS A 17 -15.29 -11.74 17.19
N PRO A 18 -15.56 -12.99 16.77
CA PRO A 18 -15.87 -14.09 17.66
C PRO A 18 -14.59 -14.81 18.10
N ARG A 19 -14.41 -15.02 19.41
CA ARG A 19 -13.28 -15.76 19.99
C ARG A 19 -13.53 -17.29 19.99
N LYS A 20 -12.45 -18.07 19.84
CA LYS A 20 -12.28 -19.52 20.14
C LYS A 20 -13.06 -20.48 19.21
N SER A 21 -12.47 -21.56 18.70
CA SER A 21 -11.91 -22.67 19.49
C SER A 21 -10.68 -23.34 18.88
N SER A 22 -9.80 -23.82 19.75
CA SER A 22 -8.67 -24.69 19.45
C SER A 22 -9.08 -26.16 19.52
N GLU A 23 -8.71 -26.98 18.54
CA GLU A 23 -8.65 -28.44 18.72
C GLU A 23 -7.54 -29.08 17.88
N ASN A 24 -6.95 -30.16 18.41
CA ASN A 24 -5.74 -30.78 17.88
C ASN A 24 -6.05 -31.73 16.71
N ASN A 25 -5.05 -31.98 15.86
CA ASN A 25 -4.71 -33.38 15.57
C ASN A 25 -3.20 -33.58 15.34
N LYS A 26 -2.69 -34.73 15.79
CA LYS A 26 -1.28 -35.15 15.70
C LYS A 26 -1.09 -36.21 14.60
N GLN A 27 0.17 -36.62 14.41
CA GLN A 27 0.65 -37.80 13.67
C GLN A 27 0.75 -37.59 12.13
N ASN A 28 1.80 -38.04 11.43
CA ASN A 28 2.85 -39.02 11.79
C ASN A 28 4.28 -38.60 11.40
N GLU A 29 5.24 -39.27 12.02
CA GLU A 29 6.68 -39.26 11.71
C GLU A 29 6.99 -40.11 10.46
N THR A 30 8.10 -39.82 9.77
CA THR A 30 9.20 -40.81 9.57
C THR A 30 10.40 -40.17 8.87
N GLU A 31 11.59 -40.72 9.17
CA GLU A 31 12.91 -40.23 8.77
C GLU A 31 13.30 -40.72 7.36
N HIS A 32 14.24 -40.01 6.71
CA HIS A 32 15.29 -40.69 5.95
C HIS A 32 16.53 -39.79 5.79
N GLU A 33 17.69 -40.31 6.18
CA GLU A 33 18.97 -39.60 6.17
C GLU A 33 19.68 -39.55 4.81
N ALA A 34 20.54 -38.53 4.69
CA ALA A 34 21.82 -38.52 3.99
C ALA A 34 21.89 -38.82 2.47
N LYS A 35 22.19 -37.74 1.72
CA LYS A 35 23.23 -37.78 0.69
C LYS A 35 24.03 -36.47 0.68
N ILE A 36 25.34 -36.61 0.89
CA ILE A 36 26.35 -35.54 0.89
C ILE A 36 26.96 -35.39 -0.52
N LYS A 37 27.52 -34.19 -0.82
CA LYS A 37 28.23 -33.72 -2.04
C LYS A 37 27.31 -33.28 -3.20
N ASN A 38 27.50 -32.10 -3.79
CA ASN A 38 28.75 -31.34 -3.96
C ASN A 38 28.70 -29.90 -3.45
N GLU A 39 29.84 -29.43 -2.95
CA GLU A 39 30.16 -28.01 -2.89
C GLU A 39 30.49 -27.53 -4.31
N SER A 40 29.82 -26.47 -4.75
CA SER A 40 30.27 -25.61 -5.84
C SER A 40 30.38 -24.21 -5.27
N ASP A 41 31.60 -23.65 -5.26
CA ASP A 41 31.84 -22.25 -4.91
C ASP A 41 30.95 -21.34 -5.77
N ASP A 42 29.99 -20.69 -5.11
CA ASP A 42 29.34 -19.50 -5.64
C ASP A 42 29.17 -18.52 -4.49
N SER A 43 29.47 -17.24 -4.75
CA SER A 43 29.70 -16.24 -3.71
C SER A 43 28.42 -15.85 -2.96
N ALA A 44 28.11 -16.59 -1.90
CA ALA A 44 26.94 -16.37 -1.06
C ALA A 44 27.02 -15.03 -0.30
N SER A 45 26.49 -13.97 -0.92
CA SER A 45 26.28 -12.68 -0.27
C SER A 45 25.31 -12.81 0.90
N ILE A 46 25.85 -12.92 2.12
CA ILE A 46 25.06 -12.91 3.34
C ILE A 46 24.47 -11.50 3.51
N SER A 47 23.16 -11.38 3.29
CA SER A 47 22.40 -10.15 3.54
C SER A 47 22.53 -9.74 5.02
N PRO A 48 22.75 -8.46 5.32
CA PRO A 48 22.97 -7.99 6.69
C PRO A 48 21.69 -8.15 7.51
N LYS A 49 21.69 -9.07 8.48
CA LYS A 49 20.56 -9.28 9.40
C LYS A 49 20.63 -8.27 10.55
N CYS A 50 19.52 -7.62 10.87
CA CYS A 50 19.43 -6.75 12.05
C CYS A 50 19.74 -7.54 13.33
N PRO A 51 20.57 -7.03 14.26
CA PRO A 51 20.81 -7.66 15.56
C PRO A 51 19.54 -7.90 16.39
N PHE A 52 18.48 -7.11 16.16
CA PHE A 52 17.18 -7.23 16.82
C PHE A 52 16.17 -8.10 16.03
N GLY A 53 16.59 -8.76 14.95
CA GLY A 53 15.75 -9.70 14.19
C GLY A 53 14.73 -9.06 13.25
N TYR A 54 14.84 -7.76 12.97
CA TYR A 54 14.05 -7.06 11.96
C TYR A 54 14.65 -7.22 10.56
N ASP A 55 13.87 -7.66 9.59
CA ASP A 55 14.23 -7.64 8.18
C ASP A 55 13.00 -7.29 7.32
N SER A 56 13.18 -7.26 6.00
CA SER A 56 12.15 -6.93 5.00
C SER A 56 11.40 -8.17 4.47
N THR A 57 11.53 -9.36 5.07
CA THR A 57 10.90 -10.59 4.56
C THR A 57 10.22 -11.44 5.63
N SER A 58 10.58 -11.28 6.90
CA SER A 58 10.05 -11.99 8.05
C SER A 58 9.71 -11.00 9.18
N PHE A 59 8.50 -11.14 9.75
CA PHE A 59 8.17 -10.41 10.96
C PHE A 59 8.53 -11.22 12.20
N LYS A 60 9.41 -10.68 13.02
CA LYS A 60 9.63 -11.11 14.40
C LYS A 60 9.28 -9.96 15.34
N LEU A 61 8.62 -10.30 16.45
CA LEU A 61 8.33 -9.35 17.53
C LEU A 61 9.65 -9.02 18.26
N GLY A 62 10.31 -7.94 17.83
CA GLY A 62 11.45 -7.36 18.53
C GLY A 62 11.04 -6.37 19.64
N PRO A 63 12.02 -5.83 20.40
CA PRO A 63 11.78 -5.00 21.59
C PRO A 63 11.10 -3.65 21.28
N PHE A 64 11.08 -3.24 20.02
CA PHE A 64 10.47 -2.00 19.55
C PHE A 64 9.15 -2.23 18.80
N SER A 65 8.64 -3.46 18.78
CA SER A 65 7.41 -3.81 18.07
C SER A 65 6.16 -3.60 18.93
N CYS A 66 5.15 -2.93 18.38
CA CYS A 66 3.81 -2.94 18.95
C CYS A 66 3.10 -4.24 18.55
N VAL A 67 2.62 -5.02 19.53
CA VAL A 67 1.94 -6.30 19.26
C VAL A 67 0.60 -6.15 18.52
N ILE A 68 -0.04 -4.98 18.62
CA ILE A 68 -1.35 -4.69 17.99
C ILE A 68 -1.17 -4.44 16.48
N CYS A 69 -0.28 -3.52 16.09
CA CYS A 69 -0.10 -3.17 14.68
C CYS A 69 1.03 -3.93 13.98
N GLN A 70 1.82 -4.74 14.71
CA GLN A 70 2.96 -5.51 14.17
C GLN A 70 4.03 -4.66 13.48
N ALA A 71 4.00 -3.35 13.73
CA ALA A 71 4.99 -2.38 13.29
C ALA A 71 5.83 -1.92 14.47
N LEU A 72 6.93 -1.22 14.17
CA LEU A 72 7.67 -0.45 15.16
C LEU A 72 6.74 0.55 15.88
N LEU A 73 7.02 0.79 17.15
CA LEU A 73 6.28 1.74 17.98
C LEU A 73 6.29 3.15 17.38
N PHE A 74 5.22 3.89 17.66
CA PHE A 74 4.99 5.26 17.21
C PHE A 74 4.02 5.93 18.19
N GLU A 75 4.36 7.14 18.65
CA GLU A 75 3.80 7.71 19.87
C GLU A 75 3.80 6.67 21.00
N SER A 76 4.98 6.12 21.30
CA SER A 76 5.18 5.08 22.32
C SER A 76 4.48 5.46 23.62
N SER A 77 3.65 4.57 24.14
CA SER A 77 2.83 4.80 25.33
C SER A 77 2.77 3.54 26.19
N LYS A 78 2.75 3.71 27.51
CA LYS A 78 2.66 2.65 28.51
C LYS A 78 1.27 2.68 29.18
N CYS A 79 0.74 1.50 29.47
CA CYS A 79 -0.50 1.34 30.25
C CYS A 79 -0.20 1.47 31.74
N VAL A 80 -1.07 2.13 32.51
CA VAL A 80 -1.06 2.08 33.98
C VAL A 80 -2.17 1.12 34.45
N PRO A 81 -1.91 0.21 35.41
CA PRO A 81 -0.66 0.03 36.17
C PRO A 81 0.36 -0.95 35.55
N CYS A 82 0.00 -1.73 34.51
CA CYS A 82 0.78 -2.90 34.08
C CYS A 82 2.06 -2.60 33.25
N ALA A 83 2.34 -1.32 32.95
CA ALA A 83 3.51 -0.82 32.22
C ALA A 83 3.77 -1.37 30.79
N HIS A 84 2.84 -2.17 30.23
CA HIS A 84 2.94 -2.68 28.87
C HIS A 84 2.91 -1.55 27.82
N LYS A 85 3.80 -1.65 26.83
CA LYS A 85 4.11 -0.61 25.83
C LYS A 85 3.44 -0.89 24.48
N TYR A 86 2.86 0.15 23.89
CA TYR A 86 2.14 0.12 22.62
C TYR A 86 2.30 1.46 21.88
N CYS A 87 1.88 1.53 20.61
CA CYS A 87 1.60 2.82 19.96
C CYS A 87 0.34 3.43 20.60
N LYS A 88 0.35 4.72 20.91
CA LYS A 88 -0.81 5.46 21.47
C LYS A 88 -2.11 5.15 20.74
N ALA A 89 -2.15 5.40 19.42
CA ALA A 89 -3.31 5.16 18.57
C ALA A 89 -3.81 3.70 18.58
N CYS A 90 -2.93 2.72 18.82
CA CYS A 90 -3.32 1.31 18.92
C CYS A 90 -3.99 1.00 20.26
N ILE A 91 -3.41 1.47 21.37
CA ILE A 91 -3.88 1.12 22.72
C ILE A 91 -5.11 1.92 23.16
N SER A 92 -5.30 3.15 22.68
CA SER A 92 -6.49 3.97 22.95
C SER A 92 -7.83 3.37 22.47
N ARG A 93 -7.79 2.22 21.78
CA ARG A 93 -8.97 1.49 21.28
C ARG A 93 -9.45 0.39 22.26
N PHE A 94 -8.72 0.18 23.36
CA PHE A 94 -8.96 -0.88 24.34
C PHE A 94 -9.22 -0.28 25.73
N LYS A 95 -9.94 -1.04 26.58
CA LYS A 95 -10.16 -0.71 27.99
C LYS A 95 -9.29 -1.56 28.91
N ASP A 96 -9.03 -2.80 28.49
CA ASP A 96 -8.15 -3.77 29.09
C ASP A 96 -6.85 -3.92 28.29
N CYS A 97 -5.74 -4.17 28.97
CA CYS A 97 -4.42 -4.30 28.35
C CYS A 97 -4.32 -5.59 27.51
N PRO A 98 -4.14 -5.53 26.18
CA PRO A 98 -4.19 -6.72 25.32
C PRO A 98 -3.14 -7.81 25.60
N LEU A 99 -2.09 -7.51 26.40
CA LEU A 99 -1.06 -8.48 26.78
C LEU A 99 -1.34 -9.22 28.10
N CYS A 100 -2.07 -8.62 29.05
CA CYS A 100 -2.27 -9.20 30.39
C CYS A 100 -3.71 -9.17 30.91
N GLY A 101 -4.64 -8.51 30.22
CA GLY A 101 -6.04 -8.38 30.63
C GLY A 101 -6.29 -7.49 31.84
N ALA A 102 -5.28 -6.77 32.36
CA ALA A 102 -5.48 -5.77 33.40
C ALA A 102 -6.18 -4.52 32.83
N ASP A 103 -7.14 -3.97 33.57
CA ASP A 103 -7.80 -2.70 33.21
C ASP A 103 -6.78 -1.56 33.06
N ILE A 104 -6.99 -0.71 32.05
CA ILE A 104 -6.15 0.45 31.76
C ILE A 104 -6.73 1.66 32.49
N GLU A 105 -6.09 2.07 33.58
CA GLU A 105 -6.48 3.27 34.33
C GLU A 105 -6.15 4.54 33.51
N THR A 106 -4.92 4.61 33.00
CA THR A 106 -4.44 5.69 32.13
C THR A 106 -3.45 5.16 31.09
N ILE A 107 -3.28 5.95 30.02
CA ILE A 107 -2.27 5.73 28.98
C ILE A 107 -1.29 6.90 29.07
N GLU A 108 -0.05 6.62 29.48
CA GLU A 108 1.00 7.62 29.64
C GLU A 108 1.99 7.56 28.47
N PRO A 109 2.47 8.71 27.95
CA PRO A 109 3.49 8.72 26.90
C PRO A 109 4.84 8.24 27.45
N ASP A 110 5.52 7.39 26.68
CA ASP A 110 6.84 6.86 26.97
C ASP A 110 7.85 7.48 26.00
N LYS A 111 8.28 8.70 26.32
CA LYS A 111 9.18 9.51 25.47
C LYS A 111 10.55 8.86 25.32
N ASP A 112 11.12 8.34 26.42
CA ASP A 112 12.44 7.70 26.39
C ASP A 112 12.44 6.49 25.44
N LEU A 113 11.37 5.69 25.43
CA LEU A 113 11.21 4.60 24.46
C LEU A 113 11.03 5.14 23.04
N GLN A 114 10.23 6.19 22.84
CA GLN A 114 10.05 6.80 21.53
C GLN A 114 11.39 7.29 20.95
N ASP A 115 12.21 7.99 21.75
CA ASP A 115 13.53 8.48 21.35
C ASP A 115 14.52 7.34 21.05
N VAL A 116 14.38 6.18 21.71
CA VAL A 116 15.14 4.95 21.35
C VAL A 116 14.66 4.39 20.00
N VAL A 117 13.34 4.33 19.78
CA VAL A 117 12.74 3.83 18.54
C VAL A 117 13.09 4.73 17.36
N ASP A 118 13.05 6.04 17.53
CA ASP A 118 13.37 6.99 16.45
C ASP A 118 14.85 6.97 16.09
N ARG A 119 15.75 6.86 17.08
CA ARG A 119 17.17 6.58 16.84
C ARG A 119 17.42 5.22 16.20
N PHE A 120 16.57 4.21 16.45
CA PHE A 120 16.66 2.92 15.80
C PHE A 120 16.25 2.99 14.32
N ILE A 121 15.18 3.74 13.99
CA ILE A 121 14.78 4.02 12.59
C ILE A 121 15.90 4.75 11.87
N GLU A 122 16.44 5.81 12.47
CA GLU A 122 17.53 6.61 11.93
C GLU A 122 18.82 5.77 11.78
N GLY A 123 19.15 4.95 12.77
CA GLY A 123 20.28 4.02 12.73
C GLY A 123 20.17 2.99 11.62
N HIS A 124 18.96 2.51 11.31
CA HIS A 124 18.70 1.66 10.15
C HIS A 124 18.90 2.36 8.79
N ALA A 125 19.18 3.67 8.73
CA ALA A 125 19.66 4.35 7.53
C ALA A 125 21.16 4.20 7.28
N ARG A 126 21.94 3.99 8.35
CA ARG A 126 23.38 4.25 8.37
C ARG A 126 24.24 2.99 8.32
N ILE A 127 23.71 1.90 7.75
CA ILE A 127 24.49 0.67 7.51
C ILE A 127 25.04 0.71 6.09
N ARG A 128 26.33 0.96 5.96
CA ARG A 128 27.05 0.90 4.68
C ARG A 128 28.37 0.10 4.91
N ARG A 129 28.87 -0.69 3.93
CA ARG A 129 30.03 -1.61 4.11
C ARG A 129 31.29 -1.09 3.37
N PRO A 130 32.50 -1.13 3.96
CA PRO A 130 33.72 -0.87 3.19
C PRO A 130 33.98 -2.01 2.19
N GLN A 131 34.31 -1.66 0.94
CA GLN A 131 34.91 -2.62 0.01
C GLN A 131 36.34 -2.93 0.45
N VAL A 132 36.65 -4.22 0.64
CA VAL A 132 38.02 -4.68 0.89
C VAL A 132 38.73 -4.79 -0.45
N ASN A 133 39.36 -3.69 -0.91
CA ASN A 133 40.46 -3.82 -1.85
C ASN A 133 41.69 -4.28 -1.07
N SER A 134 42.21 -5.45 -1.43
CA SER A 134 43.55 -5.86 -1.06
C SER A 134 44.56 -4.96 -1.75
N ASP A 135 45.17 -4.01 -1.03
CA ASP A 135 46.61 -3.77 -1.08
C ASP A 135 47.12 -2.74 -0.03
N LEU A 136 48.01 -3.24 0.84
CA LEU A 136 49.16 -2.58 1.46
C LEU A 136 49.00 -1.46 2.54
N LYS A 137 49.47 -1.86 3.74
CA LYS A 137 50.27 -1.12 4.75
C LYS A 137 49.58 -0.29 5.85
N GLU A 138 50.09 -0.51 7.06
CA GLU A 138 49.68 0.09 8.33
C GLU A 138 50.34 1.46 8.59
N VAL A 139 49.64 2.27 9.40
CA VAL A 139 50.06 2.91 10.68
C VAL A 139 49.40 4.29 10.79
N GLY A 140 48.69 4.53 11.89
CA GLY A 140 48.11 5.84 12.22
C GLY A 140 46.81 5.72 13.02
N ALA A 141 46.89 5.93 14.33
CA ALA A 141 45.73 5.92 15.21
C ALA A 141 45.12 7.33 15.34
N GLU A 142 44.07 7.59 14.57
CA GLU A 142 43.16 8.71 14.80
C GLU A 142 41.71 8.20 14.77
N ASN A 143 40.81 8.88 15.47
CA ASN A 143 39.39 8.53 15.55
C ASN A 143 38.76 8.52 14.15
N LYS A 144 38.67 7.34 13.53
CA LYS A 144 37.97 7.15 12.26
C LYS A 144 36.46 7.25 12.48
N THR A 145 35.98 8.49 12.47
CA THR A 145 34.57 8.86 12.26
C THR A 145 34.01 7.98 11.15
N VAL A 146 32.96 7.20 11.44
CA VAL A 146 32.57 6.13 10.53
C VAL A 146 31.89 6.69 9.29
N THR A 147 32.68 6.88 8.24
CA THR A 147 32.24 7.30 6.91
C THR A 147 31.62 6.10 6.20
N TYR A 148 30.30 6.01 6.31
CA TYR A 148 29.50 4.95 5.71
C TYR A 148 29.33 5.20 4.18
N GLY A 149 29.53 4.19 3.30
CA GLY A 149 29.24 4.14 1.83
C GLY A 149 28.95 2.71 1.29
N ASP A 150 27.90 2.33 0.54
CA ASP A 150 26.73 3.06 -0.03
C ASP A 150 25.30 2.63 0.49
N VAL A 151 24.22 3.43 0.32
CA VAL A 151 22.81 3.19 0.79
C VAL A 151 21.98 2.51 -0.31
N SER A 152 21.46 1.32 -0.04
CA SER A 152 20.66 0.53 -0.98
C SER A 152 19.28 0.20 -0.40
N LEU A 153 18.23 0.38 -1.21
CA LEU A 153 16.87 -0.23 -1.26
C LEU A 153 16.23 -0.87 0.00
N GLU A 154 16.97 -1.57 0.85
CA GLU A 154 16.52 -2.24 2.07
C GLU A 154 15.82 -1.29 3.06
N ARG A 155 16.30 -0.04 3.22
CA ARG A 155 15.65 0.96 4.10
C ARG A 155 14.26 1.34 3.61
N GLY A 156 14.11 1.65 2.32
CA GLY A 156 12.83 2.05 1.75
C GLY A 156 11.80 0.91 1.86
N ALA A 157 12.19 -0.29 1.46
CA ALA A 157 11.37 -1.50 1.61
C ALA A 157 10.98 -1.75 3.09
N PHE A 158 11.91 -1.57 4.02
CA PHE A 158 11.64 -1.69 5.46
C PHE A 158 10.61 -0.65 5.94
N LEU A 159 10.80 0.63 5.63
CA LEU A 159 9.89 1.71 6.02
C LEU A 159 8.48 1.50 5.44
N VAL A 160 8.38 1.15 4.16
CA VAL A 160 7.11 0.80 3.51
C VAL A 160 6.42 -0.36 4.21
N GLN A 161 7.13 -1.43 4.58
CA GLN A 161 6.52 -2.54 5.29
C GLN A 161 6.04 -2.18 6.71
N GLN A 162 6.79 -1.36 7.45
CA GLN A 162 6.33 -0.84 8.74
C GLN A 162 5.06 0.01 8.54
N ALA A 163 5.02 0.84 7.50
CA ALA A 163 3.84 1.63 7.16
C ALA A 163 2.63 0.77 6.81
N MET A 164 2.79 -0.24 5.95
CA MET A 164 1.70 -1.14 5.54
C MET A 164 1.09 -1.90 6.73
N ARG A 165 1.92 -2.34 7.69
CA ARG A 165 1.45 -3.00 8.92
C ARG A 165 0.69 -2.02 9.82
N ALA A 166 1.24 -0.82 10.03
CA ALA A 166 0.56 0.25 10.77
C ALA A 166 -0.78 0.66 10.14
N PHE A 167 -0.83 0.83 8.82
CA PHE A 167 -2.02 1.21 8.06
C PHE A 167 -3.13 0.14 8.16
N ARG A 168 -2.80 -1.13 7.97
CA ARG A 168 -3.74 -2.26 8.14
C ARG A 168 -4.36 -2.28 9.54
N ALA A 169 -3.58 -1.94 10.56
CA ALA A 169 -4.04 -1.84 11.95
C ALA A 169 -4.78 -0.53 12.29
N GLN A 170 -5.03 0.34 11.31
CA GLN A 170 -5.62 1.69 11.44
C GLN A 170 -4.77 2.67 12.28
N ASN A 171 -3.47 2.42 12.44
CA ASN A 171 -2.54 3.41 12.96
C ASN A 171 -1.99 4.26 11.80
N ILE A 172 -2.87 5.10 11.24
CA ILE A 172 -2.58 5.85 10.02
C ILE A 172 -1.47 6.89 10.23
N LEU A 173 -1.38 7.50 11.42
CA LEU A 173 -0.30 8.46 11.74
C LEU A 173 1.08 7.80 11.70
N SER A 174 1.21 6.60 12.26
CA SER A 174 2.44 5.82 12.16
C SER A 174 2.76 5.43 10.72
N ALA A 175 1.74 5.11 9.90
CA ALA A 175 1.94 4.80 8.49
C ALA A 175 2.44 6.02 7.69
N LYS A 176 1.75 7.16 7.85
CA LYS A 176 2.11 8.45 7.26
C LYS A 176 3.56 8.82 7.60
N SER A 177 3.93 8.77 8.88
CA SER A 177 5.29 9.06 9.35
C SER A 177 6.37 8.22 8.65
N ARG A 178 6.18 6.89 8.48
CA ARG A 178 7.20 6.05 7.85
C ARG A 178 7.27 6.24 6.34
N LEU A 179 6.15 6.55 5.70
CA LEU A 179 6.11 6.87 4.26
C LEU A 179 6.71 8.25 3.97
N SER A 180 6.54 9.24 4.86
CA SER A 180 7.17 10.55 4.74
C SER A 180 8.70 10.42 4.74
N LEU A 181 9.26 9.71 5.73
CA LEU A 181 10.70 9.40 5.78
C LEU A 181 11.16 8.67 4.51
N CYS A 182 10.41 7.68 4.04
CA CYS A 182 10.76 6.96 2.82
C CYS A 182 10.72 7.85 1.56
N ALA A 183 9.77 8.79 1.46
CA ALA A 183 9.68 9.73 0.36
C ALA A 183 10.82 10.76 0.40
N GLU A 184 11.22 11.22 1.59
CA GLU A 184 12.38 12.07 1.81
C GLU A 184 13.68 11.36 1.42
N ASP A 185 13.89 10.11 1.87
CA ASP A 185 15.05 9.28 1.49
C ASP A 185 15.15 9.10 -0.04
N ILE A 186 14.02 8.96 -0.75
CA ILE A 186 14.00 8.80 -2.21
C ILE A 186 14.23 10.14 -2.93
N ARG A 187 13.69 11.26 -2.41
CA ARG A 187 13.95 12.59 -2.97
C ARG A 187 15.44 12.98 -2.85
N GLU A 188 16.10 12.70 -1.72
CA GLU A 188 17.55 12.91 -1.58
C GLU A 188 18.35 12.07 -2.60
N GLN A 189 17.91 10.83 -2.87
CA GLN A 189 18.52 9.97 -3.89
C GLN A 189 18.30 10.51 -5.31
N LEU A 190 17.12 11.05 -5.63
CA LEU A 190 16.84 11.71 -6.91
C LEU A 190 17.68 12.97 -7.11
N GLU A 191 17.89 13.78 -6.06
CA GLU A 191 18.79 14.94 -6.11
C GLU A 191 20.25 14.54 -6.38
N ARG A 192 20.71 13.44 -5.77
CA ARG A 192 22.10 12.96 -5.89
C ARG A 192 22.38 12.19 -7.19
N LEU A 193 21.42 11.39 -7.66
CA LEU A 193 21.60 10.44 -8.78
C LEU A 193 20.87 10.87 -10.06
N GLY A 194 20.01 11.88 -9.98
CA GLY A 194 19.10 12.28 -11.05
C GLY A 194 17.84 11.40 -11.14
N ASN A 195 16.93 11.81 -12.04
CA ASN A 195 15.68 11.10 -12.30
C ASN A 195 15.93 9.75 -13.00
N THR A 196 16.02 8.66 -12.23
CA THR A 196 16.02 7.30 -12.75
C THR A 196 14.60 6.72 -12.77
N SER A 197 14.30 5.84 -13.72
CA SER A 197 12.98 5.19 -13.84
C SER A 197 12.56 4.50 -12.53
N GLU A 198 13.52 3.83 -11.88
CA GLU A 198 13.32 3.10 -10.63
C GLU A 198 12.94 4.04 -9.47
N LEU A 199 13.74 5.09 -9.23
CA LEU A 199 13.47 6.04 -8.13
C LEU A 199 12.17 6.81 -8.35
N CYS A 200 11.85 7.18 -9.60
CA CYS A 200 10.57 7.79 -9.96
C CYS A 200 9.38 6.84 -9.71
N SER A 201 9.54 5.54 -10.02
CA SER A 201 8.51 4.52 -9.76
C SER A 201 8.28 4.34 -8.25
N GLN A 202 9.36 4.15 -7.49
CA GLN A 202 9.30 4.02 -6.03
C GLN A 202 8.70 5.26 -5.36
N LEU A 203 9.13 6.46 -5.74
CA LEU A 203 8.57 7.70 -5.19
C LEU A 203 7.09 7.81 -5.54
N GLY A 204 6.71 7.55 -6.79
CA GLY A 204 5.31 7.56 -7.24
C GLY A 204 4.42 6.62 -6.43
N ALA A 205 4.89 5.41 -6.10
CA ALA A 205 4.19 4.46 -5.25
C ALA A 205 4.09 4.91 -3.78
N VAL A 206 5.18 5.43 -3.20
CA VAL A 206 5.21 5.94 -1.81
C VAL A 206 4.29 7.17 -1.65
N LEU A 207 4.29 8.08 -2.63
CA LEU A 207 3.38 9.22 -2.68
C LEU A 207 1.91 8.78 -2.78
N GLY A 208 1.61 7.76 -3.59
CA GLY A 208 0.27 7.15 -3.63
C GLY A 208 -0.18 6.60 -2.26
N MET A 209 0.74 5.99 -1.50
CA MET A 209 0.45 5.51 -0.14
C MET A 209 0.31 6.67 0.87
N LEU A 210 1.05 7.78 0.71
CA LEU A 210 0.87 9.00 1.50
C LEU A 210 -0.50 9.64 1.25
N GLY A 211 -0.93 9.72 -0.02
CA GLY A 211 -2.26 10.20 -0.38
C GLY A 211 -3.38 9.37 0.27
N ASP A 212 -3.24 8.04 0.32
CA ASP A 212 -4.17 7.17 1.06
C ASP A 212 -4.17 7.43 2.57
N CYS A 213 -3.01 7.71 3.17
CA CYS A 213 -2.92 8.07 4.59
C CYS A 213 -3.64 9.39 4.88
N CYS A 214 -3.37 10.44 4.10
CA CYS A 214 -4.03 11.74 4.22
C CYS A 214 -5.55 11.62 4.05
N ARG A 215 -6.00 10.88 3.02
CA ARG A 215 -7.43 10.59 2.79
C ARG A 215 -8.07 9.87 3.99
N ALA A 216 -7.39 8.89 4.57
CA ALA A 216 -7.90 8.13 5.71
C ALA A 216 -7.98 8.93 7.03
N VAL A 217 -7.23 10.04 7.17
CA VAL A 217 -7.37 10.98 8.30
C VAL A 217 -8.22 12.22 7.97
N GLY A 218 -8.83 12.29 6.79
CA GLY A 218 -9.70 13.40 6.38
C GLY A 218 -8.99 14.62 5.77
N GLU A 219 -7.67 14.54 5.53
CA GLU A 219 -6.86 15.61 4.93
C GLU A 219 -6.99 15.60 3.38
N ALA A 220 -8.18 15.87 2.85
CA ALA A 220 -8.47 15.74 1.41
C ALA A 220 -7.52 16.55 0.51
N SER A 221 -7.20 17.80 0.88
CA SER A 221 -6.28 18.65 0.10
C SER A 221 -4.87 18.06 0.03
N ALA A 222 -4.31 17.61 1.15
CA ALA A 222 -2.98 16.96 1.18
C ALA A 222 -2.98 15.62 0.44
N ALA A 223 -4.10 14.89 0.46
CA ALA A 223 -4.26 13.67 -0.33
C ALA A 223 -4.19 13.96 -1.83
N ILE A 224 -4.89 14.98 -2.32
CA ILE A 224 -4.82 15.44 -3.72
C ILE A 224 -3.38 15.79 -4.09
N THR A 225 -2.68 16.61 -3.30
CA THR A 225 -1.28 16.99 -3.57
C THR A 225 -0.36 15.78 -3.72
N TYR A 226 -0.43 14.79 -2.82
CA TYR A 226 0.40 13.59 -2.92
C TYR A 226 0.02 12.69 -4.12
N PHE A 227 -1.26 12.59 -4.46
CA PHE A 227 -1.67 11.86 -5.66
C PHE A 227 -1.25 12.59 -6.95
N GLU A 228 -1.29 13.92 -6.99
CA GLU A 228 -0.84 14.72 -8.14
C GLU A 228 0.68 14.62 -8.33
N GLU A 229 1.47 14.68 -7.25
CA GLU A 229 2.91 14.42 -7.29
C GLU A 229 3.22 12.97 -7.74
N SER A 230 2.46 11.98 -7.24
CA SER A 230 2.53 10.58 -7.68
C SER A 230 2.30 10.45 -9.20
N VAL A 231 1.26 11.13 -9.72
CA VAL A 231 0.96 11.20 -11.16
C VAL A 231 2.08 11.88 -11.94
N GLU A 232 2.70 12.94 -11.41
CA GLU A 232 3.78 13.66 -12.08
C GLU A 232 5.04 12.79 -12.26
N PHE A 233 5.41 11.99 -11.27
CA PHE A 233 6.54 11.06 -11.39
C PHE A 233 6.24 9.87 -12.29
N LEU A 234 5.07 9.23 -12.13
CA LEU A 234 4.72 8.02 -12.88
C LEU A 234 4.38 8.30 -14.35
N SER A 235 3.84 9.48 -14.69
CA SER A 235 3.54 9.84 -16.09
C SER A 235 4.76 10.08 -16.98
N LYS A 236 5.96 10.19 -16.39
CA LYS A 236 7.25 10.31 -17.09
C LYS A 236 7.89 8.95 -17.42
N LEU A 237 7.29 7.85 -16.95
CA LEU A 237 7.81 6.49 -17.11
C LEU A 237 7.24 5.79 -18.35
N PRO A 238 7.92 4.74 -18.85
CA PRO A 238 7.38 3.87 -19.90
C PRO A 238 6.01 3.26 -19.52
N THR A 239 5.11 3.18 -20.50
CA THR A 239 3.73 2.68 -20.32
C THR A 239 3.59 1.17 -20.53
N ASP A 240 4.69 0.46 -20.80
CA ASP A 240 4.73 -1.00 -20.92
C ASP A 240 4.83 -1.70 -19.56
N ASP A 241 5.22 -0.99 -18.51
CA ASP A 241 5.18 -1.46 -17.11
C ASP A 241 3.72 -1.42 -16.58
N LEU A 242 3.23 -2.60 -16.20
CA LEU A 242 1.86 -2.79 -15.71
C LEU A 242 1.67 -2.29 -14.25
N GLU A 243 2.70 -2.30 -13.42
CA GLU A 243 2.64 -1.83 -12.03
C GLU A 243 2.63 -0.30 -11.98
N VAL A 244 3.47 0.35 -12.80
CA VAL A 244 3.46 1.80 -13.04
C VAL A 244 2.10 2.24 -13.59
N THR A 245 1.63 1.59 -14.66
CA THR A 245 0.33 1.88 -15.29
C THR A 245 -0.83 1.75 -14.31
N HIS A 246 -0.87 0.67 -13.53
CA HIS A 246 -1.90 0.45 -12.50
C HIS A 246 -1.83 1.55 -11.43
N THR A 247 -0.65 1.85 -10.89
CA THR A 247 -0.47 2.83 -9.82
C THR A 247 -0.84 4.24 -10.27
N LEU A 248 -0.40 4.65 -11.47
CA LEU A 248 -0.78 5.91 -12.11
C LEU A 248 -2.31 6.03 -12.28
N SER A 249 -2.94 4.98 -12.81
CA SER A 249 -4.40 4.93 -13.01
C SER A 249 -5.18 5.01 -11.70
N VAL A 250 -4.66 4.39 -10.63
CA VAL A 250 -5.24 4.42 -9.28
C VAL A 250 -5.09 5.79 -8.63
N SER A 251 -3.93 6.46 -8.74
CA SER A 251 -3.75 7.82 -8.24
C SER A 251 -4.69 8.81 -8.95
N LEU A 252 -4.79 8.75 -10.28
CA LEU A 252 -5.77 9.55 -11.05
C LEU A 252 -7.20 9.31 -10.59
N ASN A 253 -7.61 8.05 -10.43
CA ASN A 253 -8.94 7.70 -9.95
C ASN A 253 -9.21 8.23 -8.53
N LYS A 254 -8.23 8.20 -7.61
CA LYS A 254 -8.42 8.72 -6.25
C LYS A 254 -8.55 10.24 -6.20
N ILE A 255 -7.86 10.99 -7.07
CA ILE A 255 -8.11 12.42 -7.22
C ILE A 255 -9.52 12.65 -7.78
N GLY A 256 -9.93 11.87 -8.77
CA GLY A 256 -11.29 11.90 -9.31
C GLY A 256 -12.37 11.62 -8.26
N ASP A 257 -12.17 10.62 -7.39
CA ASP A 257 -13.05 10.32 -6.25
C ASP A 257 -13.14 11.53 -5.30
N LEU A 258 -12.00 12.11 -4.90
CA LEU A 258 -11.96 13.26 -4.00
C LEU A 258 -12.66 14.49 -4.60
N LYS A 259 -12.44 14.77 -5.89
CA LYS A 259 -13.11 15.86 -6.62
C LYS A 259 -14.61 15.63 -6.80
N TYR A 260 -15.03 14.38 -7.00
CA TYR A 260 -16.43 14.02 -7.10
C TYR A 260 -17.18 14.29 -5.79
N TYR A 261 -16.62 13.87 -4.64
CA TYR A 261 -17.22 14.14 -3.33
C TYR A 261 -17.17 15.62 -2.91
N ASP A 262 -16.24 16.41 -3.47
CA ASP A 262 -16.16 17.88 -3.32
C ASP A 262 -17.19 18.62 -4.21
N GLY A 263 -17.90 17.90 -5.10
CA GLY A 263 -18.86 18.47 -6.06
C GLY A 263 -18.24 19.08 -7.32
N ASP A 264 -16.91 19.04 -7.45
CA ASP A 264 -16.16 19.45 -8.65
C ASP A 264 -16.20 18.33 -9.70
N LEU A 265 -17.41 18.08 -10.22
CA LEU A 265 -17.70 17.02 -11.19
C LEU A 265 -16.88 17.19 -12.48
N GLN A 266 -16.58 18.42 -12.89
CA GLN A 266 -15.78 18.68 -14.10
C GLN A 266 -14.32 18.26 -13.91
N ALA A 267 -13.70 18.54 -12.75
CA ALA A 267 -12.37 18.01 -12.46
C ALA A 267 -12.41 16.49 -12.24
N ALA A 268 -13.43 15.95 -11.58
CA ALA A 268 -13.60 14.52 -11.39
C ALA A 268 -13.64 13.77 -12.73
N ARG A 269 -14.45 14.26 -13.68
CA ARG A 269 -14.52 13.78 -15.06
C ARG A 269 -13.15 13.78 -15.73
N SER A 270 -12.43 14.90 -15.67
CA SER A 270 -11.10 15.05 -16.26
C SER A 270 -10.11 14.01 -15.72
N TYR A 271 -10.11 13.78 -14.41
CA TYR A 271 -9.25 12.80 -13.75
C TYR A 271 -9.63 11.34 -14.10
N TYR A 272 -10.92 11.02 -14.17
CA TYR A 272 -11.39 9.70 -14.59
C TYR A 272 -11.12 9.42 -16.08
N SER A 273 -11.33 10.39 -16.98
CA SER A 273 -10.97 10.24 -18.40
C SER A 273 -9.47 9.99 -18.57
N ARG A 274 -8.61 10.74 -17.86
CA ARG A 274 -7.16 10.49 -17.85
C ARG A 274 -6.80 9.09 -17.37
N SER A 275 -7.47 8.57 -16.33
CA SER A 275 -7.26 7.19 -15.87
C SER A 275 -7.69 6.15 -16.92
N LEU A 276 -8.83 6.37 -17.55
CA LEU A 276 -9.34 5.52 -18.63
C LEU A 276 -8.37 5.48 -19.83
N ASP A 277 -7.81 6.62 -20.23
CA ASP A 277 -6.86 6.71 -21.34
C ASP A 277 -5.55 5.97 -21.04
N VAL A 278 -5.01 6.09 -19.83
CA VAL A 278 -3.82 5.32 -19.39
C VAL A 278 -4.07 3.81 -19.53
N ARG A 279 -5.20 3.32 -19.02
CA ARG A 279 -5.55 1.89 -19.08
C ARG A 279 -5.85 1.41 -20.50
N ARG A 280 -6.60 2.18 -21.29
CA ARG A 280 -6.87 1.86 -22.71
C ARG A 280 -5.59 1.76 -23.52
N ASN A 281 -4.62 2.66 -23.29
CA ASN A 281 -3.34 2.61 -24.00
C ASN A 281 -2.54 1.36 -23.64
N ALA A 282 -2.48 0.95 -22.36
CA ALA A 282 -1.77 -0.25 -21.94
C ALA A 282 -2.34 -1.57 -22.49
N ILE A 283 -3.64 -1.62 -22.86
CA ILE A 283 -4.25 -2.81 -23.49
C ILE A 283 -3.98 -2.88 -25.00
N LYS A 284 -3.79 -1.75 -25.70
CA LYS A 284 -3.54 -1.75 -27.16
C LYS A 284 -2.35 -2.62 -27.55
N ASP A 285 -1.32 -2.65 -26.70
CA ASP A 285 -0.09 -3.42 -26.91
C ASP A 285 -0.13 -4.82 -26.24
N ARG A 286 -1.18 -5.13 -25.48
CA ARG A 286 -1.34 -6.38 -24.69
C ARG A 286 -2.81 -6.83 -24.66
N SER A 287 -3.29 -7.36 -25.78
CA SER A 287 -4.72 -7.62 -26.05
C SER A 287 -5.38 -8.75 -25.24
N ASP A 288 -4.70 -9.38 -24.28
CA ASP A 288 -5.14 -10.63 -23.64
C ASP A 288 -4.84 -10.68 -22.12
N SER A 289 -5.13 -9.57 -21.41
CA SER A 289 -5.02 -9.50 -19.95
C SER A 289 -6.40 -9.27 -19.30
N PRO A 290 -7.05 -10.32 -18.76
CA PRO A 290 -8.39 -10.20 -18.19
C PRO A 290 -8.53 -9.18 -17.06
N SER A 291 -7.49 -9.04 -16.22
CA SER A 291 -7.49 -8.04 -15.15
C SER A 291 -7.46 -6.60 -15.69
N GLN A 292 -6.78 -6.34 -16.81
CA GLN A 292 -6.74 -5.01 -17.42
C GLN A 292 -8.09 -4.67 -18.08
N THR A 293 -8.74 -5.64 -18.75
CA THR A 293 -10.09 -5.46 -19.31
C THR A 293 -11.12 -5.13 -18.23
N ILE A 294 -11.06 -5.79 -17.08
CA ILE A 294 -11.91 -5.45 -15.91
C ILE A 294 -11.62 -4.03 -15.42
N ASP A 295 -10.34 -3.67 -15.28
CA ASP A 295 -9.92 -2.33 -14.84
C ASP A 295 -10.36 -1.21 -15.81
N VAL A 296 -10.36 -1.47 -17.14
CA VAL A 296 -10.91 -0.53 -18.14
C VAL A 296 -12.43 -0.39 -18.00
N ALA A 297 -13.16 -1.49 -17.81
CA ALA A 297 -14.61 -1.42 -17.58
C ALA A 297 -14.96 -0.65 -16.30
N VAL A 298 -14.14 -0.75 -15.25
CA VAL A 298 -14.28 0.06 -14.02
C VAL A 298 -14.01 1.54 -14.29
N SER A 299 -12.96 1.89 -15.06
CA SER A 299 -12.70 3.29 -15.42
C SER A 299 -13.78 3.88 -16.35
N LEU A 300 -14.33 3.09 -17.28
CA LEU A 300 -15.50 3.47 -18.08
C LEU A 300 -16.71 3.77 -17.19
N ALA A 301 -17.02 2.88 -16.24
CA ALA A 301 -18.12 3.07 -15.30
C ALA A 301 -17.99 4.36 -14.48
N LYS A 302 -16.76 4.72 -14.05
CA LYS A 302 -16.49 5.99 -13.35
C LYS A 302 -16.69 7.22 -14.22
N VAL A 303 -16.29 7.19 -15.50
CA VAL A 303 -16.55 8.31 -16.42
C VAL A 303 -18.04 8.47 -16.67
N ALA A 304 -18.74 7.37 -16.98
CA ALA A 304 -20.19 7.36 -17.23
C ALA A 304 -21.00 7.85 -16.01
N ASP A 305 -20.64 7.45 -14.79
CA ASP A 305 -21.27 7.92 -13.55
C ASP A 305 -21.15 9.44 -13.39
N VAL A 306 -19.99 10.03 -13.70
CA VAL A 306 -19.83 11.50 -13.66
C VAL A 306 -20.57 12.19 -14.81
N ASP A 307 -20.58 11.62 -16.01
CA ASP A 307 -21.35 12.15 -17.14
C ASP A 307 -22.86 12.22 -16.82
N ARG A 308 -23.41 11.18 -16.17
CA ARG A 308 -24.78 11.19 -15.63
C ARG A 308 -25.00 12.32 -14.62
N ASN A 309 -24.10 12.48 -13.65
CA ASN A 309 -24.21 13.54 -12.64
C ASN A 309 -24.00 14.96 -13.23
N LEU A 310 -23.38 15.08 -14.41
CA LEU A 310 -23.31 16.29 -15.22
C LEU A 310 -24.54 16.49 -16.14
N GLY A 311 -25.53 15.59 -16.10
CA GLY A 311 -26.76 15.64 -16.91
C GLY A 311 -26.61 15.14 -18.35
N GLN A 312 -25.52 14.42 -18.66
CA GLN A 312 -25.21 13.89 -20.01
C GLN A 312 -25.65 12.43 -20.13
N GLU A 313 -26.94 12.18 -19.96
CA GLU A 313 -27.49 10.82 -19.81
C GLU A 313 -27.19 9.89 -21.00
N ASP A 314 -27.29 10.38 -22.24
CA ASP A 314 -26.95 9.60 -23.44
C ASP A 314 -25.48 9.15 -23.44
N VAL A 315 -24.56 10.05 -23.05
CA VAL A 315 -23.11 9.78 -22.98
C VAL A 315 -22.79 8.79 -21.86
N ALA A 316 -23.48 8.91 -20.72
CA ALA A 316 -23.37 7.97 -19.61
C ALA A 316 -23.86 6.57 -20.01
N ASN A 317 -25.02 6.49 -20.66
CA ASN A 317 -25.60 5.23 -21.13
C ASN A 317 -24.71 4.54 -22.18
N ASP A 318 -24.12 5.29 -23.12
CA ASP A 318 -23.12 4.77 -24.06
C ASP A 318 -21.87 4.24 -23.33
N GLY A 319 -21.34 4.97 -22.35
CA GLY A 319 -20.19 4.56 -21.54
C GLY A 319 -20.44 3.30 -20.70
N PHE A 320 -21.60 3.18 -20.07
CA PHE A 320 -22.02 1.97 -19.35
C PHE A 320 -22.19 0.78 -20.31
N GLN A 321 -22.76 0.99 -21.50
CA GLN A 321 -22.87 -0.06 -22.52
C GLN A 321 -21.49 -0.51 -23.05
N GLU A 322 -20.53 0.41 -23.23
CA GLU A 322 -19.16 0.05 -23.60
C GLU A 322 -18.52 -0.84 -22.53
N ALA A 323 -18.64 -0.47 -21.25
CA ALA A 323 -18.12 -1.25 -20.13
C ALA A 323 -18.71 -2.67 -20.06
N ILE A 324 -20.02 -2.81 -20.31
CA ILE A 324 -20.69 -4.11 -20.39
C ILE A 324 -20.11 -4.94 -21.55
N LYS A 325 -20.00 -4.37 -22.76
CA LYS A 325 -19.46 -5.06 -23.94
C LYS A 325 -18.03 -5.57 -23.69
N CYS A 326 -17.17 -4.77 -23.06
CA CYS A 326 -15.83 -5.19 -22.66
C CYS A 326 -15.85 -6.44 -21.76
N LEU A 327 -16.68 -6.45 -20.72
CA LEU A 327 -16.77 -7.57 -19.78
C LEU A 327 -17.49 -8.80 -20.36
N GLU A 328 -18.47 -8.62 -21.25
CA GLU A 328 -19.14 -9.72 -21.93
C GLU A 328 -18.23 -10.42 -22.95
N SER A 329 -17.39 -9.66 -23.67
CA SER A 329 -16.36 -10.22 -24.57
C SER A 329 -15.22 -10.94 -23.83
N LEU A 330 -15.06 -10.71 -22.53
CA LEU A 330 -13.96 -11.26 -21.76
C LEU A 330 -14.17 -12.76 -21.49
N THR A 331 -13.24 -13.58 -21.97
CA THR A 331 -13.16 -15.01 -21.66
C THR A 331 -12.19 -15.23 -20.50
N LEU A 332 -12.59 -16.04 -19.52
CA LEU A 332 -11.81 -16.35 -18.31
C LEU A 332 -11.68 -17.87 -18.16
N ASN A 333 -10.53 -18.31 -17.66
CA ASN A 333 -10.24 -19.72 -17.41
C ASN A 333 -10.81 -20.17 -16.06
N SER A 334 -11.03 -21.49 -15.89
CA SER A 334 -11.57 -22.07 -14.64
C SER A 334 -10.75 -21.76 -13.38
N ASN A 335 -9.47 -21.40 -13.54
CA ASN A 335 -8.56 -21.08 -12.46
C ASN A 335 -8.65 -19.62 -11.99
N GLU A 336 -9.42 -18.77 -12.68
CA GLU A 336 -9.50 -17.32 -12.47
C GLU A 336 -10.75 -16.89 -11.69
N SER A 337 -11.22 -17.74 -10.77
CA SER A 337 -12.48 -17.56 -10.03
C SER A 337 -12.61 -16.19 -9.33
N GLY A 338 -11.50 -15.63 -8.82
CA GLY A 338 -11.48 -14.30 -8.21
C GLY A 338 -11.59 -13.13 -9.21
N LEU A 339 -11.23 -13.34 -10.49
CA LEU A 339 -11.49 -12.37 -11.57
C LEU A 339 -12.92 -12.52 -12.09
N GLU A 340 -13.44 -13.74 -12.21
CA GLU A 340 -14.83 -13.98 -12.60
C GLU A 340 -15.81 -13.38 -11.56
N GLN A 341 -15.55 -13.56 -10.26
CA GLN A 341 -16.38 -12.93 -9.21
C GLN A 341 -16.39 -11.40 -9.31
N LYS A 342 -15.23 -10.78 -9.60
CA LYS A 342 -15.15 -9.33 -9.86
C LYS A 342 -15.95 -8.96 -11.10
N ARG A 343 -15.70 -9.63 -12.23
CA ARG A 343 -16.38 -9.41 -13.52
C ARG A 343 -17.90 -9.45 -13.37
N ILE A 344 -18.43 -10.47 -12.69
CA ILE A 344 -19.87 -10.59 -12.40
C ILE A 344 -20.36 -9.40 -11.58
N SER A 345 -19.70 -9.07 -10.47
CA SER A 345 -20.09 -7.94 -9.61
C SER A 345 -20.08 -6.58 -10.36
N VAL A 346 -19.11 -6.36 -11.26
CA VAL A 346 -19.08 -5.16 -12.11
C VAL A 346 -20.19 -5.18 -13.16
N LEU A 347 -20.44 -6.32 -13.82
CA LEU A 347 -21.55 -6.49 -14.77
C LEU A 347 -22.93 -6.26 -14.13
N GLU A 348 -23.16 -6.77 -12.93
CA GLU A 348 -24.40 -6.55 -12.16
C GLU A 348 -24.61 -5.07 -11.85
N TYR A 349 -23.54 -4.39 -11.39
CA TYR A 349 -23.59 -2.94 -11.18
C TYR A 349 -23.92 -2.18 -12.46
N LEU A 350 -23.17 -2.43 -13.55
CA LEU A 350 -23.36 -1.74 -14.83
C LEU A 350 -24.77 -1.93 -15.40
N ARG A 351 -25.30 -3.16 -15.35
CA ARG A 351 -26.68 -3.45 -15.80
C ARG A 351 -27.70 -2.72 -14.93
N SER A 352 -27.49 -2.63 -13.62
CA SER A 352 -28.39 -1.87 -12.74
C SER A 352 -28.48 -0.38 -13.13
N GLN A 353 -27.38 0.21 -13.60
CA GLN A 353 -27.31 1.61 -14.03
C GLN A 353 -28.06 1.91 -15.34
N LEU A 354 -28.38 0.91 -16.15
CA LEU A 354 -29.19 1.05 -17.37
C LEU A 354 -30.67 0.72 -17.14
N THR A 355 -30.99 -0.11 -16.13
CA THR A 355 -32.38 -0.52 -15.84
C THR A 355 -33.21 0.53 -15.11
N SER A 356 -32.59 1.56 -14.52
CA SER A 356 -33.29 2.63 -13.82
C SER A 356 -34.16 3.53 -14.71
N ASP A 357 -33.97 3.48 -16.03
CA ASP A 357 -34.64 4.33 -17.02
C ASP A 357 -35.90 3.71 -17.66
N GLN A 358 -36.36 2.53 -17.22
CA GLN A 358 -37.67 2.04 -17.68
C GLN A 358 -38.81 2.67 -16.88
N PRO A 359 -39.61 3.60 -17.45
CA PRO A 359 -40.85 4.01 -16.81
C PRO A 359 -41.78 2.81 -16.69
N ALA A 360 -42.37 2.62 -15.51
CA ALA A 360 -43.35 1.56 -15.30
C ALA A 360 -44.47 1.69 -16.34
N ALA A 361 -44.67 0.64 -17.14
CA ALA A 361 -45.73 0.60 -18.13
C ALA A 361 -47.09 0.79 -17.42
N PRO A 362 -47.94 1.74 -17.87
CA PRO A 362 -49.25 1.92 -17.28
C PRO A 362 -50.08 0.65 -17.46
N SER A 363 -50.68 0.19 -16.35
CA SER A 363 -51.49 -1.04 -16.26
C SER A 363 -52.91 -0.86 -16.81
#